data_AF-Q8J1I1-F1
#
_entry.id   AF-Q8J1I1-F1
#
_cell.length_a   1.000
_cell.length_b   1.000
_cell.length_c   1.000
_cell.angle_alpha   90.00
_cell.angle_beta   90.00
_cell.angle_gamma   90.00
#
_symmetry.space_group_name_H-M   'P 1'
#
loop_
_entity.id
_entity.type
_entity.pdbx_description
1 polymer ?
#
loop_
_entity_poly.entity_id
_entity_poly.type
_entity_poly.pdbx_seq_one_letter_code
_entity_poly.pdbx_strand_id
1 'polypeptide(L)'
;PPGAGTRSIQGDNAIIGRGLFVGGLAQFMAGMWEFPRGNVFGSAFFALYGAFWISYAASLLVLGVNSFDSEGPVQRDAIGLLLIIWFIVTCFFFMGVVTRNISFALLTFLWGLSHLLLACSYWSSRGKQNLRDAGGAFGFVTAVIALYIGLSELHDSEYNLFRMPTGTSAATT
;
A
#
# COMPACT_ATOMS: atom_id res chain seq x y z
N PRO A 1 -25.71 -26.26 -15.22
CA PRO A 1 -24.50 -26.78 -14.54
C PRO A 1 -23.74 -25.63 -13.85
N PRO A 2 -23.59 -25.65 -12.52
CA PRO A 2 -22.96 -24.57 -11.79
C PRO A 2 -21.47 -24.56 -12.08
N GLY A 3 -20.97 -23.46 -12.64
CA GLY A 3 -19.56 -23.22 -12.90
C GLY A 3 -18.80 -23.20 -11.59
N ALA A 4 -17.88 -24.16 -11.45
CA ALA A 4 -17.05 -24.38 -10.29
C ALA A 4 -16.43 -23.07 -9.76
N GLY A 5 -16.45 -22.89 -8.44
CA GLY A 5 -15.91 -21.77 -7.65
C GLY A 5 -14.38 -21.58 -7.73
N THR A 6 -13.77 -21.91 -8.86
CA THR A 6 -12.35 -21.73 -9.19
C THR A 6 -11.96 -20.27 -9.37
N ARG A 7 -12.92 -19.39 -9.68
CA ARG A 7 -12.66 -17.96 -9.94
C ARG A 7 -12.27 -17.18 -8.68
N SER A 8 -12.76 -17.56 -7.50
CA SER A 8 -12.30 -16.92 -6.24
C SER A 8 -10.93 -17.46 -5.84
N ILE A 9 -10.72 -18.77 -5.91
CA ILE A 9 -9.47 -19.45 -5.55
C ILE A 9 -8.27 -18.93 -6.37
N GLN A 10 -8.48 -18.60 -7.66
CA GLN A 10 -7.45 -18.01 -8.51
C GLN A 10 -7.15 -16.54 -8.17
N GLY A 11 -8.16 -15.78 -7.72
CA GLY A 11 -8.00 -14.38 -7.33
C GLY A 11 -7.18 -14.25 -6.04
N ASP A 12 -7.48 -15.07 -5.04
CA ASP A 12 -6.89 -14.98 -3.70
C ASP A 12 -5.40 -15.39 -3.71
N ASN A 13 -5.06 -16.47 -4.43
CA ASN A 13 -3.67 -16.91 -4.59
C ASN A 13 -2.82 -15.90 -5.38
N ALA A 14 -3.42 -15.20 -6.35
CA ALA A 14 -2.73 -14.15 -7.09
C ALA A 14 -2.41 -12.93 -6.22
N ILE A 15 -3.28 -12.59 -5.27
CA ILE A 15 -3.05 -11.50 -4.31
C ILE A 15 -1.91 -11.85 -3.37
N ILE A 16 -1.90 -13.07 -2.82
CA ILE A 16 -0.83 -13.53 -1.92
C ILE A 16 0.51 -13.53 -2.65
N GLY A 17 0.58 -14.08 -3.87
CA GLY A 17 1.82 -14.10 -4.65
C GLY A 17 2.35 -12.70 -4.96
N ARG A 18 1.49 -11.78 -5.40
CA ARG A 18 1.89 -10.38 -5.67
C ARG A 18 2.29 -9.64 -4.40
N GLY A 19 1.59 -9.87 -3.29
CA GLY A 19 1.92 -9.31 -1.98
C GLY A 19 3.29 -9.76 -1.48
N LEU A 20 3.63 -11.04 -1.61
CA LEU A 20 4.94 -11.55 -1.18
C LEU A 20 6.10 -11.04 -2.03
N PHE A 21 5.95 -11.06 -3.36
CA PHE A 21 7.10 -10.83 -4.26
C PHE A 21 7.18 -9.41 -4.80
N VAL A 22 6.08 -8.85 -5.29
CA VAL A 22 6.10 -7.56 -5.99
C VAL A 22 5.93 -6.41 -5.00
N GLY A 23 4.83 -6.41 -4.24
CA GLY A 23 4.63 -5.43 -3.17
C GLY A 23 5.55 -5.68 -1.97
N GLY A 24 5.99 -6.93 -1.78
CA GLY A 24 6.78 -7.34 -0.63
C GLY A 24 8.28 -7.25 -0.86
N LEU A 25 8.85 -8.35 -1.37
CA LEU A 25 10.30 -8.52 -1.52
C LEU A 25 10.95 -7.46 -2.41
N ALA A 26 10.40 -7.21 -3.60
CA ALA A 26 10.97 -6.24 -4.53
C ALA A 26 10.93 -4.82 -3.96
N GLN A 27 9.81 -4.43 -3.32
CA GLN A 27 9.69 -3.13 -2.67
C GLN A 27 10.63 -3.01 -1.45
N PHE A 28 10.77 -4.07 -0.66
CA PHE A 28 11.72 -4.10 0.46
C PHE A 28 13.16 -3.90 -0.01
N MET A 29 13.55 -4.62 -1.06
CA MET A 29 14.84 -4.44 -1.71
C MET A 29 15.01 -3.02 -2.24
N ALA A 30 14.00 -2.43 -2.91
CA ALA A 30 14.09 -1.04 -3.36
C ALA A 30 14.45 -0.08 -2.20
N GLY A 31 13.84 -0.28 -1.02
CA GLY A 31 14.18 0.49 0.18
C GLY A 31 15.62 0.33 0.65
N MET A 32 16.20 -0.87 0.55
CA MET A 32 17.61 -1.09 0.89
C MET A 32 18.55 -0.33 -0.06
N TRP A 33 18.18 -0.12 -1.33
CA TRP A 33 18.99 0.57 -2.33
C TRP A 33 18.81 2.10 -2.29
N GLU A 34 17.72 2.61 -1.71
CA GLU A 34 17.57 4.03 -1.43
C GLU A 34 18.53 4.55 -0.35
N PHE A 35 18.95 3.69 0.59
CA PHE A 35 19.84 4.12 1.68
C PHE A 35 21.23 4.56 1.16
N PRO A 36 21.93 3.77 0.32
CA PRO A 36 23.18 4.21 -0.32
C PRO A 36 23.02 5.46 -1.22
N ARG A 37 21.83 5.72 -1.77
CA ARG A 37 21.53 6.93 -2.55
C ARG A 37 21.37 8.19 -1.68
N GLY A 38 21.39 8.06 -0.36
CA GLY A 38 21.18 9.16 0.59
C GLY A 38 19.71 9.50 0.85
N ASN A 39 18.76 8.74 0.30
CA ASN A 39 17.33 8.94 0.49
C ASN A 39 16.82 8.15 1.70
N VAL A 40 17.07 8.66 2.90
CA VAL A 40 16.67 7.99 4.16
C VAL A 40 15.15 7.84 4.27
N PHE A 41 14.38 8.83 3.80
CA PHE A 41 12.92 8.76 3.78
C PHE A 41 12.44 7.62 2.89
N GLY A 42 12.88 7.60 1.63
CA GLY A 42 12.51 6.56 0.65
C GLY A 42 12.93 5.17 1.13
N SER A 43 14.12 5.07 1.73
CA SER A 43 14.62 3.81 2.30
C SER A 43 13.69 3.24 3.37
N ALA A 44 13.37 4.04 4.39
CA ALA A 44 12.46 3.63 5.46
C ALA A 44 11.05 3.35 4.91
N PHE A 45 10.57 4.19 3.99
CA PHE A 45 9.25 4.06 3.38
C PHE A 45 9.10 2.74 2.62
N PHE A 46 9.96 2.49 1.63
CA PHE A 46 9.86 1.29 0.79
C PHE A 46 10.16 0.02 1.59
N ALA A 47 11.13 0.03 2.50
CA ALA A 47 11.42 -1.13 3.35
C ALA A 47 10.22 -1.47 4.25
N LEU A 48 9.61 -0.50 4.94
CA LEU A 48 8.47 -0.76 5.81
C LEU A 48 7.24 -1.23 5.03
N TYR A 49 6.92 -0.61 3.90
CA TYR A 49 5.78 -1.08 3.09
C TYR A 49 6.04 -2.42 2.39
N GLY A 50 7.29 -2.74 2.05
CA GLY A 50 7.66 -4.09 1.62
C GLY A 50 7.42 -5.12 2.73
N ALA A 51 7.83 -4.82 3.96
CA ALA A 51 7.55 -5.67 5.12
C ALA A 51 6.05 -5.78 5.43
N PHE A 52 5.28 -4.70 5.25
CA PHE A 52 3.82 -4.70 5.35
C PHE A 52 3.20 -5.74 4.43
N TRP A 53 3.50 -5.69 3.13
CA TRP A 53 2.89 -6.59 2.15
C TRP A 53 3.24 -8.06 2.40
N ILE A 54 4.48 -8.33 2.84
CA ILE A 54 4.90 -9.68 3.26
C ILE A 54 4.10 -10.12 4.49
N SER A 55 3.99 -9.27 5.52
CA SER A 55 3.26 -9.57 6.74
C SER A 55 1.76 -9.77 6.47
N TYR A 56 1.17 -8.96 5.60
CA TYR A 56 -0.23 -9.07 5.20
C TYR A 56 -0.49 -10.38 4.44
N ALA A 57 0.32 -10.70 3.44
CA ALA A 57 0.21 -11.96 2.70
C ALA A 57 0.45 -13.20 3.59
N ALA A 58 1.40 -13.12 4.53
CA ALA A 58 1.62 -14.16 5.53
C ALA A 58 0.41 -14.33 6.46
N SER A 59 -0.23 -13.23 6.87
CA SER A 59 -1.44 -13.26 7.70
C SER A 59 -2.59 -13.96 6.97
N LEU A 60 -2.78 -13.72 5.68
CA LEU A 60 -3.78 -14.42 4.86
C LEU A 60 -3.50 -15.93 4.79
N LEU A 61 -2.24 -16.33 4.60
CA LEU A 61 -1.82 -17.74 4.55
C LEU A 61 -2.00 -18.46 5.90
N VAL A 62 -1.59 -17.84 7.00
CA VAL A 62 -1.59 -18.45 8.34
C VAL A 62 -3.00 -18.50 8.92
N LEU A 63 -3.80 -17.45 8.72
CA LEU A 63 -5.17 -17.38 9.25
C LEU A 63 -6.17 -18.14 8.37
N GLY A 64 -5.76 -18.65 7.20
CA GLY A 64 -6.65 -19.33 6.24
C GLY A 64 -7.76 -18.42 5.71
N VAL A 65 -7.51 -17.11 5.74
CA VAL A 65 -8.47 -16.08 5.35
C VAL A 65 -8.44 -15.97 3.83
N ASN A 66 -9.34 -16.71 3.19
CA ASN A 66 -9.46 -16.72 1.73
C ASN A 66 -10.40 -15.60 1.25
N SER A 67 -11.33 -15.13 2.09
CA SER A 67 -12.19 -14.01 1.76
C SER A 67 -12.75 -13.35 3.01
N PHE A 68 -12.94 -12.03 2.95
CA PHE A 68 -13.59 -11.20 3.98
C PHE A 68 -14.93 -11.75 4.51
N ASP A 69 -15.63 -12.57 3.72
CA ASP A 69 -16.94 -13.16 4.05
C ASP A 69 -16.84 -14.50 4.79
N SER A 70 -15.64 -15.09 4.82
CA SER A 70 -15.33 -16.35 5.52
C SER A 70 -14.63 -16.15 6.87
N GLU A 71 -14.44 -14.90 7.29
CA GLU A 71 -13.72 -14.57 8.51
C GLU A 71 -14.59 -14.61 9.77
N GLY A 72 -14.10 -15.34 10.78
CA GLY A 72 -14.64 -15.26 12.13
C GLY A 72 -14.37 -13.89 12.77
N PRO A 73 -15.07 -13.55 13.87
CA PRO A 73 -14.94 -12.24 14.52
C PRO A 73 -13.49 -11.88 14.91
N VAL A 74 -12.73 -12.87 15.39
CA VAL A 74 -11.35 -12.69 15.84
C VAL A 74 -10.41 -12.35 14.68
N GLN A 75 -10.58 -12.99 13.52
CA GLN A 75 -9.77 -12.72 12.33
C GLN A 75 -10.02 -11.31 11.80
N ARG A 76 -11.29 -10.89 11.75
CA ARG A 76 -11.69 -9.54 11.30
C ARG A 76 -11.08 -8.47 12.20
N ASP A 77 -11.14 -8.66 13.50
CA ASP A 77 -10.55 -7.72 14.46
C ASP A 77 -9.02 -7.65 14.33
N ALA A 78 -8.35 -8.79 14.11
CA ALA A 78 -6.91 -8.84 13.92
C ALA A 78 -6.47 -8.08 12.65
N ILE A 79 -7.17 -8.26 11.52
CA ILE A 79 -6.86 -7.54 10.29
C ILE A 79 -7.21 -6.05 10.41
N GLY A 80 -8.33 -5.71 11.07
CA GLY A 80 -8.67 -4.31 11.38
C GLY A 80 -7.58 -3.63 12.20
N LEU A 81 -7.05 -4.30 13.22
CA LEU A 81 -5.95 -3.81 14.06
C LEU A 81 -4.65 -3.67 13.27
N LEU A 82 -4.32 -4.63 12.40
CA LEU A 82 -3.18 -4.50 11.50
C LEU A 82 -3.30 -3.21 10.67
N LEU A 83 -4.45 -3.00 10.01
CA LEU A 83 -4.66 -1.85 9.13
C LEU A 83 -4.64 -0.51 9.86
N ILE A 84 -5.14 -0.42 11.10
CA ILE A 84 -5.08 0.85 11.87
C ILE A 84 -3.66 1.19 12.32
N ILE A 85 -2.85 0.18 12.67
CA ILE A 85 -1.43 0.39 12.98
C ILE A 85 -0.72 0.96 11.74
N TRP A 86 -0.98 0.40 10.57
CA TRP A 86 -0.41 0.88 9.32
C TRP A 86 -0.94 2.26 8.90
N PHE A 87 -2.18 2.60 9.22
CA PHE A 87 -2.67 3.98 9.09
C PHE A 87 -1.83 4.96 9.92
N ILE A 88 -1.55 4.65 11.18
CA ILE A 88 -0.72 5.49 12.06
C ILE A 88 0.70 5.64 11.49
N VAL A 89 1.32 4.54 11.06
CA VAL A 89 2.62 4.57 10.38
C VAL A 89 2.58 5.47 9.14
N THR A 90 1.51 5.38 8.35
CA THR A 90 1.31 6.22 7.16
C THR A 90 1.21 7.71 7.53
N CYS A 91 0.54 8.06 8.62
CA CYS A 91 0.46 9.44 9.11
C CYS A 91 1.84 10.02 9.46
N PHE A 92 2.73 9.22 10.06
CA PHE A 92 4.11 9.66 10.31
C PHE A 92 4.86 9.95 9.02
N PHE A 93 4.73 9.09 8.01
CA PHE A 93 5.32 9.33 6.69
C PHE A 93 4.72 10.54 5.98
N PHE A 94 3.41 10.74 6.07
CA PHE A 94 2.74 11.91 5.52
C PHE A 94 3.30 13.21 6.11
N MET A 95 3.42 13.29 7.44
CA MET A 95 4.04 14.45 8.10
C MET A 95 5.49 14.69 7.64
N GLY A 96 6.25 13.63 7.39
CA GLY A 96 7.62 13.72 6.90
C GLY A 96 7.75 14.27 5.47
N VAL A 97 6.72 14.11 4.62
CA VAL A 97 6.81 14.41 3.18
C VAL A 97 5.92 15.56 2.70
N VAL A 98 4.92 15.98 3.48
CA VAL A 98 3.92 16.99 3.09
C VAL A 98 4.52 18.33 2.65
N THR A 99 5.68 18.71 3.18
CA THR A 99 6.39 19.96 2.80
C THR A 99 7.45 19.78 1.72
N ARG A 100 7.79 18.53 1.39
CA ARG A 100 8.94 18.17 0.55
C ARG A 100 8.54 17.74 -0.85
N ASN A 101 7.47 16.96 -0.99
CA ASN A 101 7.05 16.41 -2.27
C ASN A 101 5.52 16.20 -2.27
N ILE A 102 4.81 17.02 -3.06
CA ILE A 102 3.34 17.00 -3.11
C ILE A 102 2.83 15.66 -3.64
N SER A 103 3.46 15.05 -4.65
CA SER A 103 3.03 13.75 -5.18
C SER A 103 3.13 12.65 -4.12
N PHE A 104 4.23 12.57 -3.37
CA PHE A 104 4.36 11.62 -2.26
C PHE A 104 3.42 11.96 -1.09
N ALA A 105 3.14 13.23 -0.84
CA ALA A 105 2.16 13.65 0.16
C ALA A 105 0.75 13.16 -0.20
N LEU A 106 0.35 13.31 -1.47
CA LEU A 106 -0.93 12.80 -1.97
C LEU A 106 -0.97 11.27 -1.91
N LEU A 107 0.11 10.59 -2.31
CA LEU A 107 0.23 9.13 -2.20
C LEU A 107 -0.01 8.68 -0.76
N THR A 108 0.72 9.25 0.20
CA THR A 108 0.65 8.85 1.61
C THR A 108 -0.69 9.22 2.24
N PHE A 109 -1.27 10.36 1.90
CA PHE A 109 -2.60 10.75 2.37
C PHE A 109 -3.69 9.76 1.91
N LEU A 110 -3.75 9.47 0.61
CA LEU A 110 -4.77 8.58 0.04
C LEU A 110 -4.56 7.13 0.50
N TRP A 111 -3.31 6.70 0.66
CA TRP A 111 -2.98 5.40 1.21
C TRP A 111 -3.40 5.24 2.68
N GLY A 112 -3.20 6.30 3.48
CA GLY A 112 -3.67 6.34 4.86
C GLY A 112 -5.19 6.29 4.92
N LEU A 113 -5.87 7.08 4.07
CA LEU A 113 -7.34 7.06 4.00
C LEU A 113 -7.88 5.68 3.58
N SER A 114 -7.23 5.01 2.64
CA SER A 114 -7.54 3.63 2.25
C SER A 114 -7.44 2.68 3.45
N HIS A 115 -6.34 2.73 4.21
CA HIS A 115 -6.16 1.92 5.42
C HIS A 115 -7.23 2.18 6.47
N LEU A 116 -7.54 3.45 6.73
CA LEU A 116 -8.56 3.83 7.70
C LEU A 116 -9.93 3.29 7.32
N LEU A 117 -10.35 3.48 6.07
CA LEU A 117 -11.65 3.01 5.58
C LEU A 117 -11.74 1.49 5.59
N LEU A 118 -10.68 0.79 5.18
CA LEU A 118 -10.62 -0.67 5.24
C LEU A 118 -10.69 -1.17 6.69
N ALA A 119 -9.94 -0.58 7.63
CA ALA A 119 -9.99 -0.93 9.05
C ALA A 119 -11.40 -0.74 9.63
N CYS A 120 -12.02 0.41 9.37
CA CYS A 120 -13.41 0.68 9.77
C CYS A 120 -14.41 -0.30 9.14
N SER A 121 -14.14 -0.81 7.93
CA SER A 121 -14.98 -1.82 7.30
C SER A 121 -14.96 -3.14 8.07
N TYR A 122 -13.81 -3.58 8.58
CA TYR A 122 -13.69 -4.82 9.37
C TYR A 122 -14.45 -4.76 10.71
N TRP A 123 -14.48 -3.60 11.36
CA TRP A 123 -15.16 -3.41 12.65
C TRP A 123 -16.64 -3.02 12.55
N SER A 124 -17.15 -2.74 11.34
CA SER A 124 -18.56 -2.39 11.18
C SER A 124 -19.42 -3.66 11.16
N SER A 125 -20.58 -3.62 11.83
CA SER A 125 -21.55 -4.73 11.82
C SER A 125 -21.90 -5.15 10.38
N ARG A 126 -21.55 -6.40 10.03
CA ARG A 126 -21.63 -6.98 8.68
C ARG A 126 -20.79 -6.30 7.59
N GLY A 127 -19.64 -5.73 7.93
CA GLY A 127 -18.64 -5.33 6.94
C GLY A 127 -19.17 -4.42 5.85
N LYS A 128 -19.59 -3.19 6.20
CA LYS A 128 -20.22 -2.24 5.27
C LYS A 128 -19.49 -2.22 3.93
N GLN A 129 -20.10 -2.83 2.92
CA GLN A 129 -19.51 -3.01 1.59
C GLN A 129 -19.08 -1.66 1.00
N ASN A 130 -19.87 -0.61 1.23
CA ASN A 130 -19.54 0.76 0.80
C ASN A 130 -18.19 1.27 1.35
N LEU A 131 -17.84 0.96 2.61
CA LEU A 131 -16.56 1.39 3.18
C LEU A 131 -15.40 0.61 2.58
N ARG A 132 -15.61 -0.69 2.34
CA ARG A 132 -14.63 -1.57 1.68
C ARG A 132 -14.36 -1.11 0.25
N ASP A 133 -15.42 -0.83 -0.50
CA ASP A 133 -15.32 -0.36 -1.88
C ASP A 133 -14.67 1.03 -1.94
N ALA A 134 -15.02 1.94 -1.02
CA ALA A 134 -14.36 3.23 -0.91
C ALA A 134 -12.87 3.10 -0.59
N GLY A 135 -12.50 2.29 0.40
CA GLY A 135 -11.11 2.01 0.75
C GLY A 135 -10.33 1.45 -0.45
N GLY A 136 -10.91 0.46 -1.14
CA GLY A 136 -10.33 -0.11 -2.37
C GLY A 136 -10.15 0.93 -3.48
N ALA A 137 -11.12 1.84 -3.68
CA ALA A 137 -11.02 2.91 -4.66
C ALA A 137 -9.88 3.89 -4.35
N PHE A 138 -9.71 4.31 -3.08
CA PHE A 138 -8.57 5.13 -2.67
C PHE A 138 -7.24 4.40 -2.84
N GLY A 139 -7.19 3.10 -2.52
CA GLY A 139 -6.02 2.26 -2.78
C GLY A 139 -5.66 2.18 -4.26
N PHE A 140 -6.65 2.07 -5.15
CA PHE A 140 -6.43 2.07 -6.59
C PHE A 140 -5.85 3.40 -7.08
N VAL A 141 -6.42 4.53 -6.66
CA VAL A 141 -5.90 5.87 -7.00
C VAL A 141 -4.47 6.04 -6.48
N THR A 142 -4.19 5.55 -5.27
CA THR A 142 -2.83 5.54 -4.70
C THR A 142 -1.85 4.79 -5.60
N ALA A 143 -2.24 3.62 -6.13
CA ALA A 143 -1.38 2.83 -7.02
C ALA A 143 -1.06 3.59 -8.32
N VAL A 144 -2.03 4.32 -8.88
CA VAL A 144 -1.80 5.17 -10.07
C VAL A 144 -0.79 6.28 -9.76
N ILE A 145 -0.91 6.93 -8.60
CA ILE A 145 0.05 7.97 -8.17
C ILE A 145 1.44 7.38 -7.93
N ALA A 146 1.53 6.17 -7.36
CA ALA A 146 2.81 5.48 -7.16
C ALA A 146 3.51 5.19 -8.49
N LEU A 147 2.76 4.73 -9.50
CA LEU A 147 3.29 4.53 -10.86
C LEU A 147 3.72 5.85 -11.50
N TYR A 148 2.97 6.94 -11.30
CA TYR A 148 3.37 8.27 -11.77
C TYR A 148 4.69 8.74 -11.15
N ILE A 149 4.86 8.57 -9.84
CA ILE A 149 6.10 8.90 -9.13
C ILE A 149 7.26 8.06 -9.66
N GLY A 150 7.09 6.73 -9.76
CA GLY A 150 8.12 5.84 -10.29
C GLY A 150 8.52 6.16 -11.72
N LEU A 151 7.54 6.50 -12.58
CA LEU A 151 7.80 6.94 -13.95
C LEU A 151 8.56 8.28 -13.97
N SER A 152 8.19 9.22 -13.11
CA SER A 152 8.89 10.50 -12.99
C SER A 152 10.34 10.32 -12.57
N GLU A 153 10.62 9.44 -11.61
CA GLU A 153 11.99 9.17 -11.14
C GLU A 153 12.83 8.43 -12.19
N LEU A 154 12.23 7.47 -12.91
CA LEU A 154 12.88 6.78 -14.01
C LEU A 154 13.26 7.76 -15.14
N HIS A 155 12.34 8.66 -15.50
CA HIS A 155 12.58 9.62 -16.57
C HIS A 155 13.68 10.64 -16.21
N ASP A 156 13.69 11.14 -14.97
CA ASP A 156 14.76 12.02 -14.45
C ASP A 156 16.14 11.31 -14.50
N SER A 157 16.18 9.97 -14.48
CA SER A 157 17.43 9.19 -14.49
C SER A 157 18.00 8.90 -15.88
N GLU A 158 17.16 8.80 -16.93
CA GLU A 158 17.60 8.43 -18.29
C GLU A 158 17.67 9.62 -19.27
N TYR A 159 16.73 10.57 -19.23
CA TYR A 159 16.69 11.70 -20.20
C TYR A 159 16.07 12.98 -19.61
N ASN A 160 16.86 14.05 -19.50
CA ASN A 160 16.46 15.36 -18.96
C ASN A 160 15.66 16.26 -19.95
N LEU A 161 14.97 15.68 -20.94
CA LEU A 161 14.26 16.51 -21.94
C LEU A 161 12.97 17.13 -21.36
N PHE A 162 12.32 16.43 -20.42
CA PHE A 162 11.08 16.87 -19.79
C PHE A 162 10.93 16.33 -18.37
N ARG A 163 10.92 17.23 -17.39
CA ARG A 163 10.74 16.89 -15.98
C ARG A 163 9.27 16.85 -15.61
N MET A 164 8.80 15.70 -15.13
CA MET A 164 7.41 15.56 -14.70
C MET A 164 7.17 16.31 -13.37
N PRO A 165 6.03 17.02 -13.22
CA PRO A 165 5.77 17.81 -12.03
C PRO A 165 5.44 16.92 -10.83
N THR A 166 6.35 16.82 -9.87
CA THR A 166 6.14 16.11 -8.59
C THR A 166 5.88 17.04 -7.42
N GLY A 167 5.97 18.36 -7.65
CA GLY A 167 5.79 19.37 -6.61
C GLY A 167 6.89 19.30 -5.54
N THR A 168 8.11 18.93 -5.92
CA THR A 168 9.27 18.95 -5.04
C THR A 168 9.68 20.38 -4.74
N SER A 169 9.73 20.76 -3.47
CA SER A 169 10.31 22.02 -3.03
C SER A 169 11.80 22.03 -3.35
N ALA A 170 12.30 23.05 -4.05
CA ALA A 170 13.74 23.21 -4.28
C ALA A 170 14.44 23.25 -2.91
N ALA A 171 15.48 22.42 -2.72
CA ALA A 171 16.28 22.47 -1.51
C ALA A 171 16.93 23.86 -1.43
N THR A 172 16.55 24.65 -0.43
CA THR A 172 17.36 25.80 -0.01
C THR A 172 18.66 25.21 0.51
N THR A 173 19.74 25.41 -0.26
CA THR A 173 21.12 25.00 0.03
C THR A 173 21.57 25.45 1.42
#